data_AF-A0A090WWM4-F1
#
_entry.id   AF-A0A090WWM4-F1
#
_cell.length_a   1.000
_cell.length_b   1.000
_cell.length_c   1.000
_cell.angle_alpha   90.00
_cell.angle_beta   90.00
_cell.angle_gamma   90.00
#
_symmetry.space_group_name_H-M   'P 1'
#
loop_
_entity.id
_entity.type
_entity.pdbx_description
1 polymer ?
#
loop_
_entity_poly.entity_id
_entity_poly.type
_entity_poly.pdbx_seq_one_letter_code
_entity_poly.pdbx_strand_id
1 'polypeptide(L)'
;MNGTKIAGTTPSSHLDMVKELDVQMEMLVDALKKKGVYDNTLIIFTSDNGGLLKPKTIKSGHQSNDIYRGGKNQMYEGGHRVPFIAWWPSQIKANTVSNTPILGIDIMATLAISQIKK
;
A
#
# COMPACT_ATOMS: atom_id res chain seq x y z
N MET A 1 17.56 7.44 -4.81
CA MET A 1 16.35 7.11 -5.58
C MET A 1 15.74 8.41 -6.07
N ASN A 2 15.83 8.73 -7.36
CA ASN A 2 15.47 10.06 -7.91
C ASN A 2 16.10 11.26 -7.14
N GLY A 3 17.37 11.16 -6.76
CA GLY A 3 18.04 12.17 -5.92
C GLY A 3 17.72 12.12 -4.41
N THR A 4 16.67 11.41 -3.98
CA THR A 4 16.30 11.28 -2.56
C THR A 4 17.25 10.33 -1.82
N LYS A 5 17.80 10.81 -0.69
CA LYS A 5 18.56 10.00 0.28
C LYS A 5 17.60 9.24 1.18
N ILE A 6 17.76 7.91 1.22
CA ILE A 6 16.88 7.00 1.96
C ILE A 6 17.61 6.31 3.10
N ALA A 7 18.68 5.56 2.81
CA ALA A 7 19.37 4.76 3.81
C ALA A 7 19.84 5.61 5.01
N GLY A 8 19.51 5.15 6.21
CA GLY A 8 19.85 5.80 7.48
C GLY A 8 19.07 7.08 7.75
N THR A 9 18.01 7.38 6.99
CA THR A 9 17.18 8.57 7.23
C THR A 9 15.95 8.29 8.09
N THR A 10 15.69 7.02 8.41
CA THR A 10 14.64 6.60 9.33
C THR A 10 15.22 5.77 10.49
N PRO A 11 14.45 5.52 11.56
CA PRO A 11 14.96 4.81 12.75
C PRO A 11 15.44 3.36 12.51
N SER A 12 15.06 2.72 11.41
CA SER A 12 15.49 1.35 11.09
C SER A 12 15.58 1.13 9.58
N SER A 13 16.40 0.16 9.16
CA SER A 13 16.48 -0.23 7.75
C SER A 13 15.14 -0.72 7.17
N HIS A 14 14.24 -1.21 8.03
CA HIS A 14 12.87 -1.53 7.63
C HIS A 14 12.09 -0.28 7.24
N LEU A 15 12.18 0.79 8.03
CA LEU A 15 11.51 2.05 7.73
C LEU A 15 12.17 2.78 6.56
N ASP A 16 13.47 2.55 6.32
CA ASP A 16 14.14 3.04 5.11
C ASP A 16 13.51 2.39 3.87
N MET A 17 13.23 1.08 3.90
CA MET A 17 12.53 0.41 2.79
C MET A 17 11.08 0.91 2.60
N VAL A 18 10.37 1.25 3.69
CA VAL A 18 9.04 1.85 3.59
C VAL A 18 9.11 3.22 2.91
N LYS A 19 10.09 4.05 3.29
CA LYS A 19 10.34 5.36 2.65
C LYS A 19 10.77 5.19 1.19
N GLU A 20 11.57 4.18 0.89
CA GLU A 20 11.97 3.84 -0.47
C GLU A 20 10.76 3.51 -1.34
N LEU A 21 9.86 2.65 -0.85
CA LEU A 21 8.62 2.29 -1.52
C LEU A 21 7.76 3.53 -1.83
N ASP A 22 7.62 4.46 -0.90
CA ASP A 22 6.88 5.70 -1.10
C ASP A 22 7.46 6.55 -2.25
N VAL A 23 8.79 6.70 -2.31
CA VAL A 23 9.45 7.40 -3.43
C VAL A 23 9.28 6.64 -4.75
N GLN A 24 9.30 5.31 -4.73
CA GLN A 24 8.99 4.51 -5.93
C GLN A 24 7.55 4.74 -6.42
N MET A 25 6.59 4.89 -5.48
CA MET A 25 5.20 5.19 -5.82
C MET A 25 5.07 6.58 -6.45
N GLU A 26 5.79 7.59 -5.95
CA GLU A 26 5.88 8.91 -6.59
C GLU A 26 6.40 8.79 -8.03
N MET A 27 7.53 8.08 -8.24
CA MET A 27 8.11 7.87 -9.57
C MET A 27 7.14 7.17 -10.53
N LEU A 28 6.37 6.18 -10.05
CA LEU A 28 5.33 5.49 -10.84
C LEU A 28 4.22 6.46 -11.24
N VAL A 29 3.69 7.24 -10.28
CA VAL A 29 2.62 8.22 -10.52
C VAL A 29 3.08 9.27 -11.54
N ASP A 30 4.28 9.80 -11.39
CA ASP A 30 4.84 10.79 -12.32
C ASP A 30 5.01 10.21 -13.72
N ALA A 31 5.45 8.96 -13.84
CA ALA A 31 5.54 8.28 -15.12
C ALA A 31 4.17 8.11 -15.79
N LEU A 32 3.12 7.78 -15.03
CA LEU A 32 1.75 7.67 -15.54
C LEU A 32 1.20 9.04 -16.00
N LYS A 33 1.45 10.10 -15.22
CA LYS A 33 1.07 11.48 -15.57
C LYS A 33 1.78 11.96 -16.83
N LYS A 34 3.09 11.75 -16.93
CA LYS A 34 3.89 12.10 -18.11
C LYS A 34 3.42 11.40 -19.38
N LYS A 35 2.90 10.17 -19.25
CA LYS A 35 2.32 9.41 -20.36
C LYS A 35 0.87 9.81 -20.69
N GLY A 36 0.24 10.69 -19.89
CA GLY A 36 -1.15 11.11 -20.09
C GLY A 36 -2.20 10.03 -19.79
N VAL A 37 -1.85 8.98 -19.06
CA VAL A 37 -2.75 7.84 -18.77
C VAL A 37 -3.20 7.77 -17.30
N TYR A 38 -2.67 8.65 -16.45
CA TYR A 38 -2.91 8.65 -15.01
C TYR A 38 -4.39 8.66 -14.64
N ASP A 39 -5.19 9.55 -15.22
CA ASP A 39 -6.60 9.72 -14.85
C ASP A 39 -7.46 8.49 -15.19
N ASN A 40 -7.02 7.68 -16.16
CA ASN A 40 -7.69 6.45 -16.58
C ASN A 40 -6.92 5.17 -16.20
N THR A 41 -6.10 5.24 -15.15
CA THR A 41 -5.38 4.09 -14.61
C THR A 41 -5.92 3.76 -13.21
N LEU A 42 -6.36 2.52 -13.01
CA LEU A 42 -6.61 1.99 -11.67
C LEU A 42 -5.28 1.58 -11.03
N ILE A 43 -4.97 2.20 -9.89
CA ILE A 43 -3.85 1.81 -9.02
C ILE A 43 -4.44 1.20 -7.75
N ILE A 44 -3.98 -0.01 -7.40
CA ILE A 44 -4.31 -0.65 -6.12
C ILE A 44 -3.01 -0.79 -5.32
N PHE A 45 -2.98 -0.19 -4.14
CA PHE A 45 -1.90 -0.36 -3.17
C PHE A 45 -2.39 -1.21 -2.00
N THR A 46 -1.69 -2.30 -1.72
CA THR A 46 -2.01 -3.23 -0.63
C THR A 46 -0.76 -4.00 -0.19
N SER A 47 -0.88 -4.85 0.83
CA SER A 47 0.16 -5.77 1.30
C SER A 47 -0.30 -7.22 1.20
N ASP A 48 0.63 -8.17 1.12
CA ASP A 48 0.36 -9.61 1.05
C ASP A 48 0.07 -10.25 2.42
N ASN A 49 0.53 -9.61 3.50
CA ASN A 49 0.27 -9.97 4.89
C ASN A 49 0.48 -8.75 5.81
N GLY A 50 0.14 -8.93 7.08
CA GLY A 50 0.47 -7.97 8.12
C GLY A 50 1.98 -7.80 8.34
N GLY A 51 2.37 -6.70 8.98
CA GLY A 51 3.74 -6.31 9.20
C GLY A 51 4.54 -7.30 10.07
N LEU A 52 5.83 -7.42 9.73
CA LEU A 52 6.81 -8.13 10.54
C LEU A 52 7.10 -7.35 11.84
N LEU A 53 7.09 -8.06 12.97
CA LEU A 53 7.40 -7.51 14.28
C LEU A 53 8.92 -7.37 14.49
N LYS A 54 9.58 -6.50 13.71
CA LYS A 54 11.03 -6.28 13.79
C LYS A 54 11.40 -5.53 15.09
N PRO A 55 12.27 -6.09 15.96
CA PRO A 55 12.56 -5.50 17.27
C PRO A 55 13.06 -4.06 17.20
N LYS A 56 13.96 -3.72 16.27
CA LYS A 56 14.50 -2.35 16.12
C LYS A 56 13.42 -1.34 15.73
N THR A 57 12.51 -1.73 14.85
CA THR A 57 11.37 -0.90 14.41
C THR A 57 10.38 -0.69 15.54
N ILE A 58 10.05 -1.75 16.29
CA ILE A 58 9.15 -1.64 17.45
C ILE A 58 9.76 -0.73 18.52
N LYS A 59 11.06 -0.89 18.81
CA LYS A 59 11.78 -0.04 19.76
C LYS A 59 11.82 1.44 19.36
N SER A 60 11.63 1.77 18.07
CA SER A 60 11.50 3.17 17.63
C SER A 60 10.09 3.75 17.84
N GLY A 61 9.16 2.99 18.43
CA GLY A 61 7.78 3.39 18.62
C GLY A 61 6.87 3.18 17.39
N HIS A 62 7.39 2.58 16.32
CA HIS A 62 6.58 2.32 15.13
C HIS A 62 5.61 1.15 15.35
N GLN A 63 4.34 1.35 15.01
CA GLN A 63 3.26 0.37 15.14
C GLN A 63 2.96 -0.26 13.77
N SER A 64 3.70 -1.31 13.40
CA SER A 64 3.58 -1.92 12.06
C SER A 64 2.18 -2.47 11.74
N ASN A 65 1.39 -2.79 12.76
CA ASN A 65 0.06 -3.38 12.65
C ASN A 65 -1.01 -2.55 13.40
N ASP A 66 -0.72 -1.28 13.65
CA ASP A 66 -1.62 -0.36 14.37
C ASP A 66 -2.12 -0.96 15.70
N ILE A 67 -3.39 -0.73 16.05
CA ILE A 67 -4.09 -1.30 17.21
C ILE A 67 -4.33 -2.81 17.13
N TYR A 68 -4.01 -3.47 16.00
CA TYR A 68 -4.36 -4.86 15.79
C TYR A 68 -3.37 -5.81 16.47
N ARG A 69 -3.92 -6.83 17.13
CA ARG A 69 -3.13 -7.89 17.76
C ARG A 69 -2.37 -8.67 16.69
N GLY A 70 -1.08 -8.89 16.92
CA GLY A 70 -0.25 -9.82 16.17
C GLY A 70 0.51 -9.21 14.99
N GLY A 71 1.05 -10.08 14.13
CA GLY A 71 1.87 -9.72 12.97
C GLY A 71 1.97 -10.87 11.97
N LYS A 72 2.81 -10.72 10.93
CA LYS A 72 3.06 -11.75 9.92
C LYS A 72 3.16 -13.16 10.54
N ASN A 73 2.51 -14.14 9.90
CA ASN A 73 2.42 -15.54 10.31
C ASN A 73 1.60 -15.81 11.60
N GLN A 74 0.74 -14.87 12.00
CA GLN A 74 -0.17 -15.06 13.13
C GLN A 74 -1.62 -14.96 12.67
N MET A 75 -2.51 -15.69 13.36
CA MET A 75 -3.96 -15.78 13.00
C MET A 75 -4.79 -14.53 13.38
N TYR A 76 -4.19 -13.60 14.13
CA TYR A 76 -4.87 -12.40 14.61
C TYR A 76 -4.95 -11.32 13.52
N GLU A 77 -5.81 -10.32 13.70
CA GLU A 77 -6.00 -9.21 12.75
C GLU A 77 -4.69 -8.61 12.24
N GLY A 78 -3.70 -8.39 13.11
CA GLY A 78 -2.41 -7.81 12.72
C GLY A 78 -1.57 -8.70 11.79
N GLY A 79 -1.95 -9.95 11.56
CA GLY A 79 -1.29 -10.86 10.63
C GLY A 79 -1.83 -10.82 9.19
N HIS A 80 -3.05 -10.32 8.98
CA HIS A 80 -3.74 -10.39 7.68
C HIS A 80 -4.58 -9.15 7.32
N ARG A 81 -4.91 -8.29 8.28
CA ARG A 81 -5.51 -6.98 8.02
C ARG A 81 -4.44 -6.02 7.54
N VAL A 82 -4.55 -5.59 6.29
CA VAL A 82 -3.55 -4.81 5.56
C VAL A 82 -4.12 -3.47 5.08
N PRO A 83 -3.26 -2.45 4.84
CA PRO A 83 -3.71 -1.24 4.17
C PRO A 83 -4.24 -1.58 2.77
N PHE A 84 -5.31 -0.92 2.34
CA PHE A 84 -5.85 -1.04 0.99
C PHE A 84 -6.25 0.34 0.48
N ILE A 85 -5.67 0.76 -0.64
CA ILE A 85 -6.01 2.01 -1.33
C ILE A 85 -6.28 1.67 -2.79
N ALA A 86 -7.45 2.07 -3.28
CA ALA A 86 -7.77 2.06 -4.70
C ALA A 86 -7.82 3.51 -5.21
N TRP A 87 -7.12 3.78 -6.31
CA TRP A 87 -6.99 5.11 -6.88
C TRP A 87 -7.29 5.07 -8.39
N TRP A 88 -8.33 5.77 -8.81
CA TRP A 88 -8.71 5.91 -10.22
C TRP A 88 -9.46 7.24 -10.40
N PRO A 89 -8.77 8.34 -10.75
CA PRO A 89 -9.35 9.69 -10.70
C PRO A 89 -10.64 9.86 -11.51
N SER A 90 -10.76 9.20 -12.67
CA SER A 90 -11.95 9.32 -13.52
C SER A 90 -13.16 8.49 -13.05
N GLN A 91 -12.98 7.56 -12.10
CA GLN A 91 -14.04 6.63 -11.68
C GLN A 91 -14.33 6.64 -10.18
N ILE A 92 -13.32 6.84 -9.33
CA ILE A 92 -13.42 6.78 -7.87
C ILE A 92 -13.46 8.20 -7.32
N LYS A 93 -14.51 8.52 -6.57
CA LYS A 93 -14.62 9.81 -5.87
C LYS A 93 -13.47 9.93 -4.85
N ALA A 94 -12.68 11.00 -4.97
CA ALA A 94 -11.58 11.29 -4.06
C ALA A 94 -12.04 11.46 -2.61
N ASN A 95 -11.14 11.21 -1.65
CA ASN A 95 -11.38 11.32 -0.21
C ASN A 95 -12.59 10.52 0.29
N THR A 96 -12.81 9.33 -0.27
CA THR A 96 -13.84 8.41 0.18
C THR A 96 -13.24 7.29 1.04
N VAL A 97 -14.06 6.77 1.95
CA VAL A 97 -13.73 5.62 2.81
C VAL A 97 -14.84 4.60 2.67
N SER A 98 -14.47 3.34 2.48
CA SER A 98 -15.38 2.20 2.55
C SER A 98 -15.03 1.35 3.75
N ASN A 99 -16.03 1.03 4.57
CA ASN A 99 -15.89 0.10 5.70
C ASN A 99 -16.29 -1.33 5.32
N THR A 100 -16.59 -1.58 4.04
CA THR A 100 -16.93 -2.91 3.54
C THR A 100 -15.71 -3.82 3.65
N PRO A 101 -15.82 -4.98 4.34
CA PRO A 101 -14.76 -5.97 4.35
C PRO A 101 -14.52 -6.51 2.93
N ILE A 102 -13.25 -6.60 2.55
CA ILE A 102 -12.80 -7.20 1.29
C ILE A 102 -11.65 -8.16 1.57
N LEU A 103 -11.42 -9.08 0.65
CA LEU A 103 -10.30 -10.01 0.66
C LEU A 103 -9.39 -9.75 -0.54
N GLY A 104 -8.11 -10.11 -0.44
CA GLY A 104 -7.17 -9.97 -1.56
C GLY A 104 -7.63 -10.72 -2.83
N ILE A 105 -8.41 -11.80 -2.67
CA ILE A 105 -8.99 -12.55 -3.79
C ILE A 105 -10.03 -11.76 -4.58
N ASP A 106 -10.67 -10.75 -3.97
CA ASP A 106 -11.66 -9.91 -4.65
C ASP A 106 -11.03 -9.04 -5.74
N ILE A 107 -9.72 -8.77 -5.64
CA ILE A 107 -8.97 -8.00 -6.64
C ILE A 107 -9.06 -8.68 -8.00
N MET A 108 -8.89 -10.01 -8.07
CA MET A 108 -8.93 -10.74 -9.34
C MET A 108 -10.30 -10.62 -10.01
N ALA A 109 -11.38 -10.87 -9.25
CA ALA A 109 -12.75 -10.76 -9.78
C ALA A 109 -13.08 -9.32 -10.21
N THR A 110 -12.62 -8.32 -9.44
CA THR A 110 -12.81 -6.90 -9.74
C THR A 110 -12.10 -6.49 -11.04
N LEU A 111 -10.85 -6.93 -11.24
CA LEU A 111 -10.11 -6.65 -12.46
C LEU A 111 -10.73 -7.34 -13.68
N ALA A 112 -11.19 -8.59 -13.53
CA ALA A 112 -11.81 -9.34 -14.62
C ALA A 112 -13.07 -8.65 -15.17
N ILE A 113 -13.94 -8.13 -14.30
CA ILE A 113 -15.17 -7.44 -14.73
C ILE A 113 -14.90 -6.04 -15.28
N SER A 114 -13.82 -5.37 -14.86
CA SER A 114 -13.45 -4.04 -15.35
C SER A 114 -13.07 -4.02 -16.84
N GLN A 115 -12.64 -5.16 -17.40
CA GLN A 115 -12.33 -5.30 -18.83
C GLN A 115 -13.57 -5.52 -19.72
N ILE A 116 -14.76 -5.65 -19.14
CA ILE A 116 -15.99 -6.03 -19.87
C ILE A 116 -16.74 -4.82 -20.46
N LYS A 117 -16.28 -3.58 -20.25
CA LYS A 117 -16.82 -2.43 -20.99
C LYS A 117 -15.96 -2.13 -22.23
N LYS A 118 -16.27 -2.82 -23.32
CA LYS A 118 -16.11 -2.32 -24.69
C LYS A 118 -17.42 -1.71 -25.15
#